data_AF-H3AKH1-F1
#
_entry.id   AF-H3AKH1-F1
#
_cell.length_a   1.000
_cell.length_b   1.000
_cell.length_c   1.000
_cell.angle_alpha   90.00
_cell.angle_beta   90.00
_cell.angle_gamma   90.00
#
_symmetry.space_group_name_H-M   'P 1'
#
loop_
_entity.id
_entity.type
_entity.pdbx_description
1 polymer ?
#
loop_
_entity_poly.entity_id
_entity_poly.type
_entity_poly.pdbx_seq_one_letter_code
_entity_poly.pdbx_strand_id
1 'polypeptide(L)'
;MELPFKMAEEGEVNDSLAEFERLEFLRDRHVRFFQRCLHVLPERYSSLETSRLTIAFFALSGLDMLDALDVVEKADLIEWIYSLQVLPMEDNSNLSRCGFRGSSHLGLPYNPSKGLGVLHPYDSGHVAMTYTGLACLIILGDDLGRINKEACLAGLRALQLEDGSFYAVPEGSENDMRFVYCASCICYVLDDWSGMDVKKAIDYIRKSMSYDNGLAQGAGLESHGGSTFCAIASLCLMGKLEEVFSEKELNRIRRWCIMRQQTGFHGRPNKPVDTCYSFWVGATLKLLDIFQYTDFEKNRNYILSTQDRLVGGFAKWPDSHPDSN
;
A
#
# COMPACT_ATOMS: atom_id res chain seq x y z
N MET A 1 -1.01 -58.31 -58.43
CA MET A 1 -1.16 -59.21 -57.27
C MET A 1 -0.57 -58.46 -56.10
N GLU A 2 -1.46 -57.85 -55.32
CA GLU A 2 -1.20 -56.84 -54.30
C GLU A 2 -0.50 -57.45 -53.08
N LEU A 3 0.46 -56.71 -52.50
CA LEU A 3 0.99 -56.97 -51.16
C LEU A 3 0.24 -56.04 -50.19
N PRO A 4 -0.39 -56.55 -49.12
CA PRO A 4 -1.13 -55.70 -48.19
C PRO A 4 -0.18 -55.04 -47.20
N PHE A 5 -0.28 -53.71 -47.12
CA PHE A 5 0.32 -52.89 -46.09
C PHE A 5 -0.44 -53.15 -44.77
N LYS A 6 0.20 -53.78 -43.78
CA LYS A 6 -0.37 -53.98 -42.45
C LYS A 6 -0.30 -52.65 -41.69
N MET A 7 -1.45 -52.08 -41.40
CA MET A 7 -1.60 -50.94 -40.49
C MET A 7 -1.11 -51.35 -39.10
N ALA A 8 -0.22 -50.53 -38.52
CA ALA A 8 0.05 -50.58 -37.09
C ALA A 8 -1.08 -49.86 -36.36
N GLU A 9 -1.63 -50.53 -35.36
CA GLU A 9 -2.73 -50.07 -34.51
C GLU A 9 -2.38 -48.75 -33.81
N GLU A 10 -3.37 -47.87 -33.76
CA GLU A 10 -3.37 -46.63 -33.01
C GLU A 10 -3.18 -46.95 -31.53
N GLY A 11 -2.00 -46.63 -30.99
CA GLY A 11 -1.82 -46.53 -29.55
C GLY A 11 -2.61 -45.32 -29.06
N GLU A 12 -3.64 -45.57 -28.25
CA GLU A 12 -4.34 -44.56 -27.46
C GLU A 12 -3.31 -43.69 -26.74
N VAL A 13 -3.13 -42.46 -27.22
CA VAL A 13 -2.48 -41.41 -26.44
C VAL A 13 -3.42 -41.12 -25.29
N ASN A 14 -3.07 -41.66 -24.13
CA ASN A 14 -3.75 -41.44 -22.87
C ASN A 14 -3.80 -39.93 -22.61
N ASP A 15 -4.93 -39.32 -22.93
CA ASP A 15 -5.23 -37.91 -22.73
C ASP A 15 -5.53 -37.67 -21.25
N SER A 16 -4.57 -38.01 -20.38
CA SER A 16 -4.50 -37.48 -19.02
C SER A 16 -3.84 -36.10 -19.09
N LEU A 17 -4.43 -35.20 -19.88
CA LEU A 17 -4.22 -33.77 -19.71
C LEU A 17 -4.65 -33.46 -18.29
N ALA A 18 -3.66 -33.09 -17.47
CA ALA A 18 -3.87 -32.61 -16.12
C ALA A 18 -5.05 -31.61 -16.14
N GLU A 19 -6.14 -31.95 -15.45
CA GLU A 19 -7.11 -30.97 -15.01
C GLU A 19 -6.32 -29.94 -14.19
N PHE A 20 -5.86 -28.88 -14.83
CA PHE A 20 -5.46 -27.68 -14.13
C PHE A 20 -6.73 -27.18 -13.45
N GLU A 21 -6.90 -27.55 -12.19
CA GLU A 21 -7.98 -27.07 -11.34
C GLU A 21 -7.99 -25.54 -11.47
N ARG A 22 -8.99 -25.01 -12.18
CA ARG A 22 -9.07 -23.58 -12.44
C ARG A 22 -9.31 -22.91 -11.09
N LEU A 23 -8.25 -22.34 -10.50
CA LEU A 23 -8.35 -21.73 -9.19
C LEU A 23 -9.39 -20.59 -9.26
N GLU A 24 -10.46 -20.75 -8.51
CA GLU A 24 -11.52 -19.74 -8.36
C GLU A 24 -11.16 -18.73 -7.27
N PHE A 25 -11.68 -17.51 -7.42
CA PHE A 25 -11.53 -16.47 -6.41
C PHE A 25 -12.58 -16.64 -5.31
N LEU A 26 -12.13 -16.91 -4.08
CA LEU A 26 -12.99 -17.28 -2.96
C LEU A 26 -13.48 -16.05 -2.18
N ARG A 27 -14.21 -15.15 -2.86
CA ARG A 27 -14.66 -13.84 -2.34
C ARG A 27 -15.11 -13.88 -0.88
N ASP A 28 -16.07 -14.73 -0.54
CA ASP A 28 -16.66 -14.76 0.81
C ASP A 28 -15.67 -15.19 1.90
N ARG A 29 -14.63 -15.97 1.55
CA ARG A 29 -13.55 -16.30 2.49
C ARG A 29 -12.67 -15.10 2.76
N HIS A 30 -12.38 -14.28 1.74
CA HIS A 30 -11.64 -13.03 1.89
C HIS A 30 -12.42 -12.01 2.73
N VAL A 31 -13.74 -11.88 2.52
CA VAL A 31 -14.60 -11.04 3.37
C VAL A 31 -14.46 -11.47 4.84
N ARG A 32 -14.64 -12.76 5.13
CA ARG A 32 -14.47 -13.27 6.50
C ARG A 32 -13.05 -13.11 7.05
N PHE A 33 -12.03 -13.16 6.18
CA PHE A 33 -10.63 -12.93 6.56
C PHE A 33 -10.43 -11.50 7.06
N PHE A 34 -10.90 -10.51 6.30
CA PHE A 34 -10.83 -9.11 6.73
C PHE A 34 -11.66 -8.81 7.97
N GLN A 35 -12.85 -9.44 8.14
CA GLN A 35 -13.60 -9.33 9.39
C GLN A 35 -12.78 -9.81 10.60
N ARG A 36 -12.07 -10.95 10.49
CA ARG A 36 -11.19 -11.43 11.56
C ARG A 36 -10.05 -10.46 11.87
N CYS A 37 -9.47 -9.82 10.86
CA CYS A 37 -8.41 -8.83 11.04
C CYS A 37 -8.85 -7.61 11.85
N LEU A 38 -10.13 -7.23 11.77
CA LEU A 38 -10.70 -6.10 12.53
C LEU A 38 -11.14 -6.46 13.95
N HIS A 39 -11.24 -7.74 14.28
CA HIS A 39 -11.68 -8.19 15.59
C HIS A 39 -10.50 -8.33 16.56
N VAL A 40 -9.92 -9.53 16.62
CA VAL A 40 -8.88 -9.88 17.59
C VAL A 40 -7.77 -10.61 16.86
N LEU A 41 -6.53 -10.13 17.05
CA LEU A 41 -5.33 -10.76 16.52
C LEU A 41 -4.63 -11.58 17.61
N PRO A 42 -4.13 -12.78 17.29
CA PRO A 42 -3.28 -13.54 18.21
C PRO A 42 -2.01 -12.77 18.62
N GLU A 43 -1.46 -13.05 19.80
CA GLU A 43 -0.27 -12.38 20.37
C GLU A 43 0.97 -12.39 19.45
N ARG A 44 1.09 -13.39 18.57
CA ARG A 44 2.16 -13.47 17.56
C ARG A 44 2.21 -12.24 16.63
N TYR A 45 1.16 -11.43 16.58
CA TYR A 45 1.09 -10.17 15.84
C TYR A 45 1.41 -8.93 16.70
N SER A 46 1.93 -9.09 17.91
CA SER A 46 2.29 -7.99 18.82
C SER A 46 3.30 -6.99 18.20
N SER A 47 4.14 -7.42 17.27
CA SER A 47 5.03 -6.53 16.51
C SER A 47 4.29 -5.52 15.63
N LEU A 48 2.99 -5.71 15.39
CA LEU A 48 2.13 -4.81 14.63
C LEU A 48 1.38 -3.82 15.53
N GLU A 49 1.60 -3.82 16.85
CA GLU A 49 0.85 -2.97 17.78
C GLU A 49 0.91 -1.49 17.38
N THR A 50 2.09 -0.97 17.04
CA THR A 50 2.29 0.43 16.64
C THR A 50 1.83 0.75 15.21
N SER A 51 1.31 -0.24 14.46
CA SER A 51 0.82 -0.10 13.09
C SER A 51 -0.57 -0.73 12.88
N ARG A 52 -1.35 -0.93 13.96
CA ARG A 52 -2.71 -1.49 13.90
C ARG A 52 -3.64 -0.70 12.99
N LEU A 53 -3.48 0.62 12.89
CA LEU A 53 -4.25 1.45 11.97
C LEU A 53 -4.00 1.09 10.49
N THR A 54 -2.78 0.71 10.12
CA THR A 54 -2.49 0.18 8.78
C THR A 54 -3.15 -1.20 8.55
N ILE A 55 -3.19 -2.05 9.58
CA ILE A 55 -3.91 -3.33 9.49
C ILE A 55 -5.42 -3.11 9.30
N ALA A 56 -5.99 -2.14 10.03
CA ALA A 56 -7.39 -1.74 9.83
C ALA A 56 -7.60 -1.20 8.41
N PHE A 57 -6.69 -0.39 7.89
CA PHE A 57 -6.74 0.08 6.51
C PHE A 57 -6.78 -1.06 5.50
N PHE A 58 -5.91 -2.06 5.61
CA PHE A 58 -5.92 -3.20 4.70
C PHE A 58 -7.23 -3.99 4.77
N ALA A 59 -7.78 -4.18 5.96
CA ALA A 59 -9.06 -4.88 6.12
C ALA A 59 -10.25 -4.07 5.59
N LEU A 60 -10.33 -2.77 5.92
CA LEU A 60 -11.42 -1.91 5.49
C LEU A 60 -11.38 -1.64 3.98
N SER A 61 -10.21 -1.30 3.44
CA SER A 61 -10.03 -1.13 1.99
C SER A 61 -10.25 -2.46 1.26
N GLY A 62 -9.82 -3.59 1.83
CA GLY A 62 -10.10 -4.92 1.29
C GLY A 62 -11.60 -5.24 1.25
N LEU A 63 -12.36 -4.93 2.30
CA LEU A 63 -13.81 -5.09 2.33
C LEU A 63 -14.51 -4.16 1.33
N ASP A 64 -14.05 -2.91 1.21
CA ASP A 64 -14.55 -1.95 0.23
C ASP A 64 -14.32 -2.44 -1.21
N MET A 65 -13.12 -2.93 -1.53
CA MET A 65 -12.82 -3.50 -2.85
C MET A 65 -13.60 -4.77 -3.17
N LEU A 66 -14.14 -5.44 -2.15
CA LEU A 66 -15.03 -6.58 -2.31
C LEU A 66 -16.51 -6.20 -2.25
N ASP A 67 -16.85 -4.92 -2.13
CA ASP A 67 -18.23 -4.42 -1.92
C ASP A 67 -18.90 -5.14 -0.75
N ALA A 68 -18.23 -5.09 0.42
CA ALA A 68 -18.63 -5.81 1.62
C ALA A 68 -18.44 -4.97 2.91
N LEU A 69 -18.47 -3.63 2.81
CA LEU A 69 -18.38 -2.75 3.99
C LEU A 69 -19.63 -2.77 4.88
N ASP A 70 -20.72 -3.37 4.43
CA ASP A 70 -21.94 -3.58 5.20
C ASP A 70 -21.74 -4.55 6.37
N VAL A 71 -20.68 -5.35 6.35
CA VAL A 71 -20.41 -6.39 7.36
C VAL A 71 -19.70 -5.86 8.62
N VAL A 72 -19.46 -4.54 8.71
CA VAL A 72 -18.77 -3.89 9.84
C VAL A 72 -19.59 -2.73 10.41
N GLU A 73 -19.45 -2.51 11.72
CA GLU A 73 -20.07 -1.37 12.41
C GLU A 73 -19.25 -0.10 12.16
N LYS A 74 -19.60 0.62 11.07
CA LYS A 74 -18.83 1.79 10.60
C LYS A 74 -18.69 2.88 11.67
N ALA A 75 -19.75 3.14 12.44
CA ALA A 75 -19.75 4.19 13.47
C ALA A 75 -18.70 3.93 14.57
N ASP A 76 -18.62 2.69 15.07
CA ASP A 76 -17.65 2.31 16.10
C ASP A 76 -16.21 2.41 15.61
N LEU A 77 -15.96 2.00 14.36
CA LEU A 77 -14.65 2.09 13.72
C LEU A 77 -14.23 3.55 13.50
N ILE A 78 -15.16 4.42 13.07
CA ILE A 78 -14.91 5.85 12.92
C ILE A 78 -14.51 6.46 14.28
N GLU A 79 -15.26 6.18 15.36
CA GLU A 79 -14.92 6.66 16.70
C GLU A 79 -13.54 6.15 17.14
N TRP A 80 -13.23 4.88 16.88
CA TRP A 80 -11.92 4.30 17.19
C TRP A 80 -10.79 5.00 16.43
N ILE A 81 -10.94 5.25 15.13
CA ILE A 81 -9.93 5.95 14.32
C ILE A 81 -9.74 7.37 14.85
N TYR A 82 -10.82 8.09 15.16
CA TYR A 82 -10.73 9.43 15.75
C TYR A 82 -10.11 9.44 17.14
N SER A 83 -10.13 8.34 17.87
CA SER A 83 -9.41 8.22 19.14
C SER A 83 -7.89 8.22 18.98
N LEU A 84 -7.41 7.92 17.77
CA LEU A 84 -5.99 7.87 17.44
C LEU A 84 -5.45 9.22 16.94
N GLN A 85 -6.31 10.22 16.68
CA GLN A 85 -5.86 11.54 16.28
C GLN A 85 -5.06 12.20 17.43
N VAL A 86 -3.88 12.71 17.12
CA VAL A 86 -3.07 13.56 17.99
C VAL A 86 -3.49 14.99 17.71
N LEU A 87 -4.35 15.52 18.58
CA LEU A 87 -4.89 16.87 18.48
C LEU A 87 -3.91 17.91 19.07
N PRO A 88 -3.97 19.16 18.61
CA PRO A 88 -3.23 20.23 19.23
C PRO A 88 -3.71 20.48 20.67
N MET A 89 -2.78 20.89 21.52
CA MET A 89 -3.05 21.41 22.85
C MET A 89 -3.64 22.82 22.78
N GLU A 90 -4.16 23.32 23.90
CA GLU A 90 -4.76 24.67 24.00
C GLU A 90 -3.78 25.77 23.56
N ASP A 91 -2.50 25.62 23.88
CA ASP A 91 -1.43 26.56 23.53
C ASP A 91 -0.78 26.30 22.17
N ASN A 92 -1.24 25.28 21.42
CA ASN A 92 -0.70 24.84 20.14
C ASN A 92 0.80 24.45 20.17
N SER A 93 1.38 24.15 21.35
CA SER A 93 2.82 23.87 21.47
C SER A 93 3.27 22.54 20.84
N ASN A 94 2.34 21.63 20.52
CA ASN A 94 2.61 20.33 19.89
C ASN A 94 2.18 20.23 18.41
N LEU A 95 1.97 21.35 17.69
CA LEU A 95 1.53 21.30 16.29
C LEU A 95 2.44 20.44 15.40
N SER A 96 3.76 20.46 15.62
CA SER A 96 4.73 19.64 14.88
C SER A 96 4.62 18.13 15.12
N ARG A 97 3.78 17.71 16.07
CA ARG A 97 3.58 16.31 16.46
C ARG A 97 2.17 15.79 16.15
N CYS A 98 1.31 16.63 15.61
CA CYS A 98 -0.07 16.27 15.30
C CYS A 98 -0.17 15.33 14.08
N GLY A 99 -1.26 14.57 14.00
CA GLY A 99 -1.45 13.50 13.02
C GLY A 99 -2.25 12.35 13.62
N PHE A 100 -1.94 11.11 13.26
CA PHE A 100 -2.56 9.92 13.87
C PHE A 100 -1.52 8.99 14.49
N ARG A 101 -1.88 8.37 15.61
CA ARG A 101 -1.17 7.24 16.20
C ARG A 101 -1.51 5.96 15.43
N GLY A 102 -0.66 4.95 15.51
CA GLY A 102 -0.98 3.63 14.96
C GLY A 102 -1.86 2.77 15.87
N SER A 103 -1.89 3.07 17.17
CA SER A 103 -2.75 2.44 18.18
C SER A 103 -2.78 3.25 19.48
N SER A 104 -3.43 2.72 20.52
CA SER A 104 -3.49 3.28 21.87
C SER A 104 -2.38 2.77 22.82
N HIS A 105 -1.28 2.20 22.31
CA HIS A 105 -0.22 1.58 23.12
C HIS A 105 0.44 2.51 24.16
N LEU A 106 0.36 3.83 23.98
CA LEU A 106 0.87 4.81 24.95
C LEU A 106 0.01 4.93 26.23
N GLY A 107 -1.16 4.30 26.28
CA GLY A 107 -2.02 4.32 27.47
C GLY A 107 -2.77 5.63 27.70
N LEU A 108 -2.91 6.46 26.65
CA LEU A 108 -3.69 7.69 26.72
C LEU A 108 -5.20 7.38 26.85
N PRO A 109 -5.96 8.21 27.59
CA PRO A 109 -7.40 8.04 27.70
C PRO A 109 -8.09 8.09 26.32
N TYR A 110 -9.08 7.22 26.13
CA TYR A 110 -9.87 7.20 24.90
C TYR A 110 -10.62 8.53 24.69
N ASN A 111 -10.29 9.25 23.62
CA ASN A 111 -10.93 10.51 23.25
C ASN A 111 -11.16 10.54 21.72
N PRO A 112 -12.37 10.28 21.22
CA PRO A 112 -12.68 10.22 19.79
C PRO A 112 -12.77 11.61 19.15
N SER A 113 -11.73 12.43 19.36
CA SER A 113 -11.60 13.81 18.87
C SER A 113 -12.73 14.76 19.28
N LYS A 114 -13.19 14.67 20.54
CA LYS A 114 -14.28 15.49 21.10
C LYS A 114 -13.81 16.55 22.12
N GLY A 115 -12.50 16.74 22.24
CA GLY A 115 -11.90 17.69 23.18
C GLY A 115 -10.48 18.08 22.73
N LEU A 116 -9.74 18.77 23.60
CA LEU A 116 -8.36 19.15 23.32
C LEU A 116 -7.39 17.97 23.42
N GLY A 117 -6.20 18.13 22.83
CA GLY A 117 -5.10 17.19 23.03
C GLY A 117 -4.67 17.10 24.49
N VAL A 118 -4.22 15.90 24.90
CA VAL A 118 -3.65 15.67 26.24
C VAL A 118 -2.13 15.76 26.12
N LEU A 119 -1.50 16.58 26.97
CA LEU A 119 -0.04 16.67 27.02
C LEU A 119 0.56 15.31 27.38
N HIS A 120 1.43 14.78 26.52
CA HIS A 120 2.24 13.62 26.82
C HIS A 120 3.64 13.74 26.18
N PRO A 121 4.74 13.48 26.93
CA PRO A 121 6.09 13.76 26.44
C PRO A 121 6.46 13.04 25.14
N TYR A 122 5.94 11.83 24.93
CA TYR A 122 6.29 10.97 23.79
C TYR A 122 5.13 10.69 22.84
N ASP A 123 4.05 11.47 22.94
CA ASP A 123 2.90 11.29 22.05
C ASP A 123 3.04 12.14 20.79
N SER A 124 3.05 11.46 19.64
CA SER A 124 3.15 12.06 18.31
C SER A 124 2.44 11.20 17.27
N GLY A 125 2.08 11.85 16.17
CA GLY A 125 1.58 11.18 14.98
C GLY A 125 2.70 10.49 14.21
N HIS A 126 2.33 9.47 13.45
CA HIS A 126 3.20 8.79 12.51
C HIS A 126 2.65 8.97 11.08
N VAL A 127 3.47 9.36 10.11
CA VAL A 127 3.01 9.77 8.77
C VAL A 127 2.18 8.69 8.06
N ALA A 128 2.59 7.43 8.11
CA ALA A 128 1.81 6.33 7.54
C ALA A 128 0.47 6.09 8.25
N MET A 129 0.39 6.41 9.55
CA MET A 129 -0.84 6.29 10.34
C MET A 129 -1.77 7.47 10.05
N THR A 130 -1.22 8.68 9.85
CA THR A 130 -2.01 9.82 9.37
C THR A 130 -2.60 9.54 7.99
N TYR A 131 -1.81 9.00 7.07
CA TYR A 131 -2.30 8.57 5.75
C TYR A 131 -3.42 7.52 5.90
N THR A 132 -3.13 6.39 6.55
CA THR A 132 -4.08 5.27 6.63
C THR A 132 -5.32 5.61 7.46
N GLY A 133 -5.20 6.44 8.49
CA GLY A 133 -6.33 6.95 9.27
C GLY A 133 -7.30 7.78 8.44
N LEU A 134 -6.77 8.76 7.69
CA LEU A 134 -7.58 9.56 6.77
C LEU A 134 -8.25 8.70 5.69
N ALA A 135 -7.50 7.76 5.11
CA ALA A 135 -8.04 6.84 4.11
C ALA A 135 -9.16 5.95 4.69
N CYS A 136 -8.98 5.40 5.89
CA CYS A 136 -10.02 4.61 6.56
C CYS A 136 -11.29 5.43 6.82
N LEU A 137 -11.17 6.67 7.27
CA LEU A 137 -12.32 7.54 7.51
C LEU A 137 -13.12 7.77 6.22
N ILE A 138 -12.44 8.05 5.10
CA ILE A 138 -13.09 8.19 3.78
C ILE A 138 -13.78 6.89 3.37
N ILE A 139 -13.10 5.75 3.47
CA ILE A 139 -13.68 4.43 3.13
C ILE A 139 -14.94 4.16 3.94
N LEU A 140 -14.97 4.56 5.22
CA LEU A 140 -16.12 4.39 6.10
C LEU A 140 -17.23 5.41 5.84
N GLY A 141 -17.02 6.40 4.97
CA GLY A 141 -17.99 7.42 4.60
C GLY A 141 -18.05 8.62 5.55
N ASP A 142 -17.03 8.82 6.38
CA ASP A 142 -16.88 10.03 7.20
C ASP A 142 -16.47 11.22 6.32
N ASP A 143 -16.92 12.43 6.70
CA ASP A 143 -16.70 13.67 5.95
C ASP A 143 -15.40 14.40 6.32
N LEU A 144 -14.61 13.82 7.23
CA LEU A 144 -13.41 14.38 7.82
C LEU A 144 -13.64 15.64 8.65
N GLY A 145 -14.87 15.96 9.04
CA GLY A 145 -15.25 17.19 9.74
C GLY A 145 -14.61 17.36 11.12
N ARG A 146 -14.15 16.26 11.76
CA ARG A 146 -13.43 16.27 13.03
C ARG A 146 -11.90 16.25 12.88
N ILE A 147 -11.38 16.27 11.65
CA ILE A 147 -9.94 16.35 11.41
C ILE A 147 -9.47 17.78 11.64
N ASN A 148 -8.46 17.95 12.49
CA ASN A 148 -7.73 19.21 12.55
C ASN A 148 -6.73 19.27 11.39
N LYS A 149 -7.20 19.74 10.23
CA LYS A 149 -6.43 19.78 8.97
C LYS A 149 -5.12 20.56 9.14
N GLU A 150 -5.19 21.76 9.70
CA GLU A 150 -4.02 22.62 9.93
C GLU A 150 -2.97 21.94 10.81
N ALA A 151 -3.40 21.25 11.88
CA ALA A 151 -2.48 20.52 12.74
C ALA A 151 -1.84 19.33 12.03
N CYS A 152 -2.60 18.57 11.23
CA CYS A 152 -2.06 17.48 10.43
C CYS A 152 -1.01 17.97 9.41
N LEU A 153 -1.28 19.10 8.74
CA LEU A 153 -0.36 19.69 7.77
C LEU A 153 0.86 20.31 8.44
N ALA A 154 0.71 20.89 9.64
CA ALA A 154 1.83 21.37 10.44
C ALA A 154 2.75 20.23 10.90
N GLY A 155 2.17 19.12 11.36
CA GLY A 155 2.90 17.89 11.67
C GLY A 155 3.62 17.36 10.43
N LEU A 156 2.95 17.30 9.28
CA LEU A 156 3.55 16.81 8.03
C LEU A 156 4.73 17.65 7.57
N ARG A 157 4.63 18.99 7.63
CA ARG A 157 5.74 19.91 7.31
C ARG A 157 6.95 19.66 8.18
N ALA A 158 6.74 19.38 9.47
CA ALA A 158 7.82 19.14 10.42
C ALA A 158 8.60 17.84 10.14
N LEU A 159 8.03 16.91 9.36
CA LEU A 159 8.67 15.65 9.00
C LEU A 159 9.55 15.76 7.75
N GLN A 160 9.40 16.80 6.94
CA GLN A 160 10.17 16.92 5.70
C GLN A 160 11.62 17.35 5.97
N LEU A 161 12.56 16.66 5.33
CA LEU A 161 14.00 16.90 5.45
C LEU A 161 14.52 17.85 4.36
N GLU A 162 15.77 18.28 4.53
CA GLU A 162 16.44 19.16 3.57
C GLU A 162 16.54 18.57 2.16
N ASP A 163 16.70 17.25 2.05
CA ASP A 163 16.80 16.54 0.78
C ASP A 163 15.44 16.33 0.07
N GLY A 164 14.33 16.65 0.74
CA GLY A 164 12.96 16.54 0.25
C GLY A 164 12.21 15.27 0.65
N SER A 165 12.90 14.29 1.24
CA SER A 165 12.25 13.12 1.85
C SER A 165 11.62 13.44 3.20
N PHE A 166 11.00 12.46 3.84
CA PHE A 166 10.29 12.63 5.10
C PHE A 166 10.74 11.60 6.13
N TYR A 167 10.79 12.00 7.40
CA TYR A 167 10.71 11.06 8.51
C TYR A 167 9.28 10.56 8.72
N ALA A 168 9.16 9.48 9.49
CA ALA A 168 7.89 8.90 9.90
C ALA A 168 7.28 9.63 11.10
N VAL A 169 8.12 10.05 12.05
CA VAL A 169 7.75 10.65 13.34
C VAL A 169 8.68 11.84 13.66
N PRO A 170 8.21 12.85 14.40
CA PRO A 170 9.00 14.05 14.69
C PRO A 170 10.19 13.80 15.62
N GLU A 171 10.20 12.69 16.36
CA GLU A 171 11.33 12.25 17.19
C GLU A 171 12.52 11.75 16.36
N GLY A 172 12.34 11.52 15.05
CA GLY A 172 13.33 10.98 14.13
C GLY A 172 13.11 9.49 13.81
N SER A 173 13.38 9.12 12.56
CA SER A 173 13.31 7.75 12.06
C SER A 173 14.26 7.57 10.86
N GLU A 174 14.13 6.49 10.11
CA GLU A 174 14.63 6.45 8.73
C GLU A 174 13.82 7.39 7.82
N ASN A 175 14.39 7.78 6.68
CA ASN A 175 13.73 8.58 5.66
C ASN A 175 13.90 7.94 4.28
N ASP A 176 12.79 7.75 3.56
CA ASP A 176 12.80 7.20 2.20
C ASP A 176 11.49 7.48 1.44
N MET A 177 11.40 6.93 0.23
CA MET A 177 10.28 7.11 -0.70
C MET A 177 8.91 6.68 -0.13
N ARG A 178 8.86 5.78 0.87
CA ARG A 178 7.60 5.37 1.50
C ARG A 178 6.90 6.56 2.14
N PHE A 179 7.65 7.42 2.81
CA PHE A 179 7.11 8.57 3.53
C PHE A 179 6.81 9.75 2.61
N VAL A 180 7.51 9.86 1.47
CA VAL A 180 7.12 10.79 0.38
C VAL A 180 5.72 10.44 -0.15
N TYR A 181 5.44 9.15 -0.35
CA TYR A 181 4.11 8.70 -0.79
C TYR A 181 3.03 8.94 0.27
N CYS A 182 3.31 8.65 1.54
CA CYS A 182 2.37 8.95 2.63
C CYS A 182 2.05 10.46 2.69
N ALA A 183 3.07 11.31 2.59
CA ALA A 183 2.90 12.76 2.58
C ALA A 183 2.05 13.22 1.38
N SER A 184 2.30 12.66 0.20
CA SER A 184 1.54 12.98 -1.02
C SER A 184 0.06 12.60 -0.89
N CYS A 185 -0.23 11.44 -0.31
CA CYS A 185 -1.61 11.01 -0.06
C CYS A 185 -2.32 11.91 0.95
N ILE A 186 -1.64 12.31 2.03
CA ILE A 186 -2.21 13.21 3.06
C ILE A 186 -2.57 14.55 2.42
N CYS A 187 -1.64 15.19 1.70
CA CYS A 187 -1.90 16.46 1.01
C CYS A 187 -3.05 16.33 0.01
N TYR A 188 -3.08 15.26 -0.77
CA TYR A 188 -4.14 15.01 -1.77
C TYR A 188 -5.52 14.83 -1.11
N VAL A 189 -5.60 14.01 -0.06
CA VAL A 189 -6.86 13.75 0.67
C VAL A 189 -7.38 14.99 1.37
N LEU A 190 -6.50 15.80 1.95
CA LEU A 190 -6.89 17.04 2.61
C LEU A 190 -7.14 18.20 1.63
N ASP A 191 -6.85 17.98 0.34
CA ASP A 191 -6.88 18.98 -0.74
C ASP A 191 -6.04 20.23 -0.43
N ASP A 192 -4.88 20.02 0.21
CA ASP A 192 -3.95 21.09 0.54
C ASP A 192 -2.49 20.60 0.53
N TRP A 193 -1.70 21.16 -0.37
CA TRP A 193 -0.27 20.86 -0.56
C TRP A 193 0.65 21.71 0.32
N SER A 194 0.10 22.58 1.18
CA SER A 194 0.88 23.34 2.18
C SER A 194 1.59 22.44 3.20
N GLY A 195 1.21 21.16 3.27
CA GLY A 195 1.85 20.15 4.12
C GLY A 195 3.28 19.78 3.71
N MET A 196 3.77 20.23 2.55
CA MET A 196 5.14 19.96 2.09
C MET A 196 5.72 21.03 1.14
N ASP A 197 7.04 21.11 1.09
CA ASP A 197 7.77 21.66 -0.04
C ASP A 197 7.76 20.65 -1.20
N VAL A 198 6.79 20.82 -2.11
CA VAL A 198 6.57 19.95 -3.28
C VAL A 198 7.81 19.92 -4.19
N LYS A 199 8.52 21.04 -4.32
CA LYS A 199 9.70 21.13 -5.20
C LYS A 199 10.81 20.23 -4.67
N LYS A 200 11.10 20.28 -3.37
CA LYS A 200 12.09 19.38 -2.76
C LYS A 200 11.69 17.91 -2.85
N ALA A 201 10.40 17.59 -2.63
CA ALA A 201 9.91 16.22 -2.79
C ALA A 201 10.12 15.70 -4.23
N ILE A 202 9.84 16.53 -5.24
CA ILE A 202 10.13 16.22 -6.65
C ILE A 202 11.63 16.02 -6.88
N ASP A 203 12.49 16.88 -6.32
CA ASP A 203 13.93 16.75 -6.45
C ASP A 203 14.44 15.43 -5.84
N TYR A 204 13.88 15.00 -4.69
CA TYR A 204 14.18 13.70 -4.09
C TYR A 204 13.75 12.54 -5.00
N ILE A 205 12.53 12.60 -5.54
CA ILE A 205 11.99 11.62 -6.50
C ILE A 205 12.91 11.49 -7.71
N ARG A 206 13.30 12.61 -8.35
CA ARG A 206 14.18 12.59 -9.52
C ARG A 206 15.55 11.97 -9.20
N LYS A 207 16.16 12.33 -8.07
CA LYS A 207 17.47 11.81 -7.64
C LYS A 207 17.44 10.31 -7.29
N SER A 208 16.27 9.74 -7.00
CA SER A 208 16.11 8.32 -6.69
C SER A 208 16.12 7.40 -7.92
N MET A 209 16.02 7.95 -9.13
CA MET A 209 16.09 7.15 -10.36
C MET A 209 17.49 6.54 -10.50
N SER A 210 17.54 5.21 -10.55
CA SER A 210 18.79 4.45 -10.65
C SER A 210 19.27 4.34 -12.09
N TYR A 211 20.48 3.80 -12.28
CA TYR A 211 21.08 3.61 -13.61
C TYR A 211 20.31 2.60 -14.46
N ASP A 212 19.57 1.68 -13.84
CA ASP A 212 18.72 0.71 -14.51
C ASP A 212 17.31 1.26 -14.82
N ASN A 213 17.05 2.53 -14.46
CA ASN A 213 15.85 3.31 -14.71
C ASN A 213 14.61 2.96 -13.87
N GLY A 214 14.72 2.08 -12.88
CA GLY A 214 13.74 2.03 -11.80
C GLY A 214 14.02 3.12 -10.76
N LEU A 215 13.06 3.37 -9.86
CA LEU A 215 13.24 4.32 -8.77
C LEU A 215 13.51 3.57 -7.46
N ALA A 216 14.53 4.03 -6.73
CA ALA A 216 15.01 3.44 -5.50
C ALA A 216 14.41 4.13 -4.27
N GLN A 217 14.72 3.60 -3.08
CA GLN A 217 14.29 4.22 -1.82
C GLN A 217 14.87 5.62 -1.60
N GLY A 218 16.03 5.89 -2.21
CA GLY A 218 16.76 7.16 -2.19
C GLY A 218 17.90 7.13 -3.19
N ALA A 219 18.60 8.25 -3.37
CA ALA A 219 19.67 8.38 -4.36
C ALA A 219 20.79 7.35 -4.17
N GLY A 220 21.21 6.71 -5.26
CA GLY A 220 22.30 5.73 -5.28
C GLY A 220 21.94 4.32 -4.76
N LEU A 221 20.71 4.11 -4.28
CA LEU A 221 20.24 2.79 -3.86
C LEU A 221 19.72 1.94 -5.04
N GLU A 222 19.52 0.66 -4.79
CA GLU A 222 18.94 -0.27 -5.76
C GLU A 222 17.47 0.10 -6.04
N SER A 223 17.09 0.17 -7.32
CA SER A 223 15.71 0.41 -7.71
C SER A 223 14.79 -0.71 -7.26
N HIS A 224 13.55 -0.39 -6.91
CA HIS A 224 12.62 -1.36 -6.30
C HIS A 224 11.17 -1.06 -6.67
N GLY A 225 10.35 -2.11 -6.82
CA GLY A 225 8.96 -1.99 -7.28
C GLY A 225 8.12 -1.12 -6.33
N GLY A 226 8.30 -1.31 -5.02
CA GLY A 226 7.65 -0.49 -3.99
C GLY A 226 8.03 1.00 -4.06
N SER A 227 9.32 1.35 -4.14
CA SER A 227 9.73 2.76 -4.24
C SER A 227 9.40 3.37 -5.59
N THR A 228 9.42 2.58 -6.67
CA THR A 228 8.94 2.99 -7.99
C THR A 228 7.48 3.35 -7.98
N PHE A 229 6.63 2.53 -7.36
CA PHE A 229 5.24 2.89 -7.10
C PHE A 229 5.14 4.18 -6.30
N CYS A 230 5.80 4.25 -5.14
CA CYS A 230 5.70 5.40 -4.25
C CYS A 230 6.03 6.71 -4.98
N ALA A 231 7.11 6.71 -5.77
CA ALA A 231 7.55 7.87 -6.53
C ALA A 231 6.59 8.25 -7.67
N ILE A 232 6.21 7.28 -8.52
CA ILE A 232 5.31 7.55 -9.66
C ILE A 232 3.91 7.95 -9.19
N ALA A 233 3.36 7.27 -8.19
CA ALA A 233 2.07 7.59 -7.60
C ALA A 233 2.09 8.98 -6.95
N SER A 234 3.16 9.35 -6.22
CA SER A 234 3.31 10.70 -5.66
C SER A 234 3.25 11.78 -6.75
N LEU A 235 3.99 11.60 -7.85
CA LEU A 235 3.95 12.53 -8.98
C LEU A 235 2.59 12.59 -9.67
N CYS A 236 1.87 11.48 -9.75
CA CYS A 236 0.50 11.45 -10.28
C CYS A 236 -0.46 12.22 -9.37
N LEU A 237 -0.40 12.03 -8.05
CA LEU A 237 -1.21 12.78 -7.08
C LEU A 237 -0.92 14.28 -7.15
N MET A 238 0.35 14.66 -7.33
CA MET A 238 0.76 16.05 -7.54
C MET A 238 0.33 16.62 -8.91
N GLY A 239 -0.08 15.79 -9.87
CA GLY A 239 -0.33 16.21 -11.26
C GLY A 239 0.94 16.63 -12.01
N LYS A 240 2.09 16.04 -11.68
CA LYS A 240 3.43 16.49 -12.10
C LYS A 240 4.24 15.45 -12.89
N LEU A 241 3.70 14.26 -13.17
CA LEU A 241 4.44 13.17 -13.80
C LEU A 241 5.14 13.60 -15.11
N GLU A 242 4.39 14.17 -16.05
CA GLU A 242 4.86 14.60 -17.38
C GLU A 242 5.74 15.87 -17.32
N GLU A 243 5.61 16.67 -16.26
CA GLU A 243 6.49 17.82 -16.00
C GLU A 243 7.86 17.36 -15.49
N VAL A 244 7.85 16.29 -14.69
CA VAL A 244 9.03 15.81 -13.98
C VAL A 244 9.85 14.87 -14.85
N PHE A 245 9.25 13.91 -15.55
CA PHE A 245 9.99 12.97 -16.40
C PHE A 245 9.68 13.21 -17.87
N SER A 246 10.72 13.35 -18.68
CA SER A 246 10.58 13.39 -20.13
C SER A 246 10.02 12.07 -20.66
N GLU A 247 9.38 12.09 -21.82
CA GLU A 247 8.86 10.88 -22.46
C GLU A 247 9.94 9.79 -22.67
N LYS A 248 11.20 10.19 -22.87
CA LYS A 248 12.33 9.24 -22.92
C LYS A 248 12.61 8.57 -21.58
N GLU A 249 12.53 9.32 -20.48
CA GLU A 249 12.68 8.79 -19.12
C GLU A 249 11.48 7.91 -18.76
N LEU A 250 10.25 8.35 -19.04
CA LEU A 250 9.05 7.54 -18.83
C LEU A 250 9.11 6.22 -19.58
N ASN A 251 9.57 6.20 -20.84
CA ASN A 251 9.76 4.96 -21.58
C ASN A 251 10.80 4.01 -20.97
N ARG A 252 11.83 4.55 -20.30
CA ARG A 252 12.81 3.74 -19.58
C ARG A 252 12.23 3.17 -18.28
N ILE A 253 11.46 3.97 -17.54
CA ILE A 253 10.75 3.52 -16.32
C ILE A 253 9.70 2.46 -16.69
N ARG A 254 8.92 2.68 -17.75
CA ARG A 254 7.97 1.72 -18.34
C ARG A 254 8.66 0.39 -18.65
N ARG A 255 9.83 0.43 -19.32
CA ARG A 255 10.65 -0.76 -19.58
C ARG A 255 11.07 -1.47 -18.30
N TRP A 256 11.58 -0.74 -17.31
CA TRP A 256 12.01 -1.34 -16.05
C TRP A 256 10.84 -2.05 -15.33
N CYS A 257 9.67 -1.40 -15.28
CA CYS A 257 8.46 -1.91 -14.63
C CYS A 257 7.90 -3.16 -15.33
N ILE A 258 7.78 -3.15 -16.66
CA ILE A 258 7.18 -4.29 -17.38
C ILE A 258 8.09 -5.52 -17.32
N MET A 259 9.42 -5.31 -17.24
CA MET A 259 10.41 -6.38 -17.03
C MET A 259 10.33 -7.02 -15.63
N ARG A 260 9.46 -6.54 -14.74
CA ARG A 260 9.24 -7.16 -13.43
C ARG A 260 8.29 -8.35 -13.50
N GLN A 261 7.54 -8.51 -14.59
CA GLN A 261 6.64 -9.64 -14.76
C GLN A 261 7.43 -10.91 -15.06
N GLN A 262 7.14 -11.98 -14.33
CA GLN A 262 7.56 -13.35 -14.60
C GLN A 262 6.28 -14.19 -14.79
N THR A 263 5.82 -14.88 -13.75
CA THR A 263 4.45 -15.40 -13.64
C THR A 263 3.55 -14.38 -12.93
N GLY A 264 3.91 -14.02 -11.70
CA GLY A 264 3.51 -12.78 -11.04
C GLY A 264 4.56 -11.68 -11.26
N PHE A 265 4.63 -10.72 -10.33
CA PHE A 265 5.64 -9.66 -10.36
C PHE A 265 6.66 -9.83 -9.23
N HIS A 266 7.91 -9.45 -9.48
CA HIS A 266 8.95 -9.33 -8.44
C HIS A 266 9.35 -7.86 -8.21
N GLY A 267 9.82 -7.55 -7.00
CA GLY A 267 10.21 -6.18 -6.65
C GLY A 267 11.49 -5.70 -7.31
N ARG A 268 12.40 -6.61 -7.68
CA ARG A 268 13.77 -6.30 -8.15
C ARG A 268 14.34 -7.39 -9.05
N PRO A 269 15.30 -7.08 -9.93
CA PRO A 269 15.87 -8.08 -10.82
C PRO A 269 16.44 -9.27 -10.05
N ASN A 270 16.30 -10.48 -10.60
CA ASN A 270 16.80 -11.73 -9.99
C ASN A 270 16.25 -12.07 -8.59
N LYS A 271 15.14 -11.46 -8.16
CA LYS A 271 14.41 -11.88 -6.95
C LYS A 271 13.19 -12.73 -7.31
N PRO A 272 12.72 -13.61 -6.40
CA PRO A 272 11.46 -14.32 -6.61
C PRO A 272 10.28 -13.33 -6.67
N VAL A 273 9.23 -13.76 -7.39
CA VAL A 273 7.94 -13.07 -7.40
C VAL A 273 7.30 -13.05 -6.01
N ASP A 274 6.39 -12.11 -5.80
CA ASP A 274 5.65 -11.91 -4.55
C ASP A 274 4.32 -11.22 -4.88
N THR A 275 3.22 -11.74 -4.33
CA THR A 275 1.84 -11.33 -4.64
C THR A 275 1.66 -9.82 -4.59
N CYS A 276 2.24 -9.14 -3.60
CA CYS A 276 2.03 -7.70 -3.40
C CYS A 276 2.56 -6.86 -4.59
N TYR A 277 3.54 -7.33 -5.35
CA TYR A 277 4.04 -6.59 -6.52
C TYR A 277 3.06 -6.60 -7.69
N SER A 278 2.07 -7.48 -7.69
CA SER A 278 0.96 -7.40 -8.63
C SER A 278 0.17 -6.10 -8.45
N PHE A 279 0.15 -5.54 -7.23
CA PHE A 279 -0.30 -4.19 -6.98
C PHE A 279 0.83 -3.18 -7.18
N TRP A 280 1.96 -3.27 -6.46
CA TRP A 280 2.99 -2.21 -6.51
C TRP A 280 3.48 -1.92 -7.94
N VAL A 281 3.87 -2.95 -8.68
CA VAL A 281 4.32 -2.79 -10.07
C VAL A 281 3.13 -2.64 -11.02
N GLY A 282 2.08 -3.45 -10.84
CA GLY A 282 0.89 -3.39 -11.71
C GLY A 282 0.20 -2.01 -11.70
N ALA A 283 0.03 -1.40 -10.53
CA ALA A 283 -0.51 -0.05 -10.39
C ALA A 283 0.44 1.00 -10.99
N THR A 284 1.76 0.86 -10.84
CA THR A 284 2.72 1.72 -11.53
C THR A 284 2.54 1.62 -13.05
N LEU A 285 2.45 0.42 -13.60
CA LEU A 285 2.19 0.19 -15.02
C LEU A 285 0.85 0.77 -15.46
N LYS A 286 -0.16 0.75 -14.58
CA LYS A 286 -1.47 1.35 -14.84
C LYS A 286 -1.39 2.88 -14.89
N LEU A 287 -0.67 3.51 -13.97
CA LEU A 287 -0.40 4.96 -13.97
C LEU A 287 0.42 5.39 -15.20
N LEU A 288 1.27 4.51 -15.73
CA LEU A 288 2.08 4.74 -16.93
C LEU A 288 1.39 4.32 -18.24
N ASP A 289 0.11 3.96 -18.17
CA ASP A 289 -0.75 3.53 -19.28
C ASP A 289 -0.17 2.40 -20.15
N ILE A 290 0.44 1.41 -19.50
CA ILE A 290 0.99 0.22 -20.19
C ILE A 290 0.66 -1.11 -19.51
N PHE A 291 -0.14 -1.11 -18.44
CA PHE A 291 -0.55 -2.35 -17.77
C PHE A 291 -1.29 -3.30 -18.73
N GLN A 292 -2.07 -2.77 -19.67
CA GLN A 292 -2.78 -3.51 -20.71
C GLN A 292 -1.89 -4.35 -21.62
N TYR A 293 -0.58 -4.14 -21.61
CA TYR A 293 0.39 -4.93 -22.39
C TYR A 293 1.04 -6.06 -21.58
N THR A 294 0.58 -6.30 -20.35
CA THR A 294 1.06 -7.41 -19.49
C THR A 294 0.34 -8.72 -19.76
N ASP A 295 0.90 -9.85 -19.32
CA ASP A 295 0.26 -11.17 -19.40
C ASP A 295 -0.73 -11.33 -18.22
N PHE A 296 -2.02 -11.10 -18.46
CA PHE A 296 -3.03 -11.09 -17.40
C PHE A 296 -3.26 -12.47 -16.80
N GLU A 297 -3.31 -13.50 -17.63
CA GLU A 297 -3.61 -14.86 -17.20
C GLU A 297 -2.50 -15.40 -16.30
N LYS A 298 -1.22 -15.21 -16.64
CA LYS A 298 -0.12 -15.63 -15.75
C LYS A 298 -0.15 -14.90 -14.42
N ASN A 299 -0.39 -13.59 -14.45
CA ASN A 299 -0.46 -12.80 -13.22
C ASN A 299 -1.61 -13.25 -12.33
N ARG A 300 -2.81 -13.40 -12.91
CA ARG A 300 -4.00 -13.87 -12.20
C ARG A 300 -3.78 -15.28 -11.62
N ASN A 301 -3.19 -16.19 -12.38
CA ASN A 301 -2.92 -17.56 -11.93
C ASN A 301 -1.89 -17.59 -10.79
N TYR A 302 -0.85 -16.74 -10.84
CA TYR A 302 0.09 -16.61 -9.73
C TYR A 302 -0.56 -16.04 -8.46
N ILE A 303 -1.39 -14.99 -8.58
CA ILE A 303 -2.10 -14.43 -7.43
C ILE A 303 -3.01 -15.50 -6.81
N LEU A 304 -3.77 -16.23 -7.63
CA LEU A 304 -4.71 -17.23 -7.10
C LEU A 304 -4.02 -18.46 -6.53
N SER A 305 -2.79 -18.77 -6.94
CA SER A 305 -2.02 -19.84 -6.30
C SER A 305 -1.48 -19.48 -4.92
N THR A 306 -1.51 -18.20 -4.53
CA THR A 306 -1.18 -17.76 -3.16
C THR A 306 -2.41 -17.58 -2.26
N GLN A 307 -3.60 -17.91 -2.78
CA GLN A 307 -4.87 -17.85 -2.03
C GLN A 307 -4.95 -18.97 -1.01
N ASP A 308 -5.17 -18.62 0.26
CA ASP A 308 -5.45 -19.64 1.28
C ASP A 308 -6.93 -20.07 1.18
N ARG A 309 -7.14 -21.32 0.76
CA ARG A 309 -8.50 -21.86 0.52
C ARG A 309 -9.24 -22.20 1.82
N LEU A 310 -8.54 -22.28 2.95
CA LEU A 310 -9.13 -22.62 4.24
C LEU A 310 -9.54 -21.36 4.99
N VAL A 311 -8.58 -20.50 5.32
CA VAL A 311 -8.80 -19.27 6.09
C VAL A 311 -9.08 -18.04 5.22
N GLY A 312 -8.92 -18.10 3.89
CA GLY A 312 -8.98 -16.91 3.06
C GLY A 312 -7.77 -15.99 3.22
N GLY A 313 -7.76 -14.90 2.47
CA GLY A 313 -6.58 -14.03 2.34
C GLY A 313 -5.59 -14.59 1.32
N PHE A 314 -4.52 -13.83 1.09
CA PHE A 314 -3.44 -14.20 0.19
C PHE A 314 -2.11 -14.14 0.94
N ALA A 315 -1.20 -15.00 0.55
CA ALA A 315 0.18 -14.96 1.01
C ALA A 315 1.09 -14.34 -0.05
N LYS A 316 2.35 -14.10 0.33
CA LYS A 316 3.41 -13.69 -0.60
C LYS A 316 3.72 -14.76 -1.67
N TRP A 317 3.69 -16.03 -1.28
CA TRP A 317 4.01 -17.19 -2.11
C TRP A 317 2.94 -18.29 -1.95
N PRO A 318 2.83 -19.22 -2.90
CA PRO A 318 2.01 -20.42 -2.71
C PRO A 318 2.42 -21.20 -1.45
N ASP A 319 1.45 -21.91 -0.86
CA ASP A 319 1.65 -22.76 0.33
C ASP A 319 2.30 -22.02 1.53
N SER A 320 2.07 -20.71 1.62
CA SER A 320 2.54 -19.85 2.72
C SER A 320 1.37 -19.28 3.50
N HIS A 321 1.63 -18.79 4.72
CA HIS A 321 0.59 -18.19 5.55
C HIS A 321 0.12 -16.85 4.98
N PRO A 322 -1.20 -16.63 4.86
CA PRO A 322 -1.75 -15.34 4.43
C PRO A 322 -1.63 -14.31 5.55
N ASP A 323 -1.51 -13.06 5.15
CA ASP A 323 -1.51 -11.92 6.06
C ASP A 323 -2.23 -10.73 5.41
N SER A 324 -2.45 -9.68 6.20
CA SER A 324 -3.16 -8.49 5.74
C SER A 324 -2.24 -7.44 5.11
N ASN A 325 -0.92 -7.63 5.13
CA ASN A 325 0.08 -6.63 4.72
C ASN A 325 0.71 -6.94 3.35
#